data_AF-A0A535UR32-F1
#
_entry.id   AF-A0A535UR32-F1
#
_cell.length_a   1.000
_cell.length_b   1.000
_cell.length_c   1.000
_cell.angle_alpha   90.00
_cell.angle_beta   90.00
_cell.angle_gamma   90.00
#
_symmetry.space_group_name_H-M   'P 1'
#
loop_
_entity.id
_entity.type
_entity.pdbx_description
1 polymer ?
#
loop_
_entity_poly.entity_id
_entity_poly.type
_entity_poly.pdbx_seq_one_letter_code
_entity_poly.pdbx_strand_id
1 'polypeptide(L)'
;MRFGIFYEHQLPRPWEEGAEERLLNDALEQVELADRIGIDHVWEVEHHFLEEYSHSSAPEVFLAAASQRTRRIRLGHGIVQLPPGFNHPARVAELIATLDLLSGGRVDFGTGESSSQMELGGFGVDRESKRAQWTEALDVVTRMMVEEPFAGHRGRFLSVPPRNVVPKPKQKPHPPLWVACSRRDTILLAARRGIGALAFSFVEPEEARRWVDDYHAILASDECVPAGFAVNPNVAVVLPFMCHQDEQTAIERGIDGAHFFGYSLAHYYVFGDHRPARTSVWDEFGSNRGRRGFTREIVNAEDAPLGMKLLERGMGSLRGAIGTPAQVRGLLERYQAAGVNQVILVSQSGRNRHEHICESLELFGREVLPGFAEEADAEDARRRERLAEHCERALARRPPPRPPESVDPAYVVSTTGEPWSHATASVDGRTHLRRAAARAGRSATRAALSRAVRGRSDAALSRTAGSPAGLWMLFNGMARNFRPEHAGGFHGDIQYVLDGADGARPWFVRVAGGAARAHRGLAPAPAITFRMPVAVFVRIAAGELSSNRALVDGQLGIDGDFPLAQRLPEMFGDASPY
;
A
#
# COMPACT_ATOMS: atom_id res chain seq x y z
N MET A 1 16.43 6.25 18.04
CA MET A 1 15.54 5.81 16.93
C MET A 1 16.31 4.82 16.06
N ARG A 2 15.64 3.90 15.37
CA ARG A 2 16.27 2.91 14.47
C ARG A 2 16.30 3.37 13.01
N PHE A 3 17.18 2.78 12.22
CA PHE A 3 17.29 3.07 10.79
C PHE A 3 17.18 1.81 9.94
N GLY A 4 16.61 1.97 8.75
CA GLY A 4 16.66 0.96 7.72
C GLY A 4 17.03 1.54 6.36
N ILE A 5 17.36 0.67 5.41
CA ILE A 5 17.41 0.99 3.97
C ILE A 5 16.36 0.17 3.23
N PHE A 6 15.89 0.68 2.10
CA PHE A 6 14.79 0.10 1.33
C PHE A 6 15.16 -0.06 -0.14
N TYR A 7 14.80 -1.19 -0.74
CA TYR A 7 15.06 -1.49 -2.14
C TYR A 7 13.80 -1.85 -2.90
N GLU A 8 13.58 -1.13 -4.00
CA GLU A 8 12.64 -1.48 -5.07
C GLU A 8 13.35 -2.26 -6.20
N HIS A 9 14.67 -2.16 -6.28
CA HIS A 9 15.41 -2.46 -7.51
C HIS A 9 14.79 -1.69 -8.70
N GLN A 10 14.64 -0.37 -8.50
CA GLN A 10 14.08 0.53 -9.50
C GLN A 10 15.06 0.70 -10.65
N LEU A 11 14.62 0.41 -11.89
CA LEU A 11 15.48 0.42 -13.07
C LEU A 11 14.81 1.15 -14.25
N PRO A 12 14.99 2.46 -14.39
CA PRO A 12 14.45 3.21 -15.51
C PRO A 12 15.01 2.76 -16.87
N ARG A 13 14.21 2.82 -17.93
CA ARG A 13 14.65 2.55 -19.31
C ARG A 13 15.57 3.66 -19.83
N PRO A 14 16.41 3.38 -20.84
CA PRO A 14 16.59 2.09 -21.53
C PRO A 14 17.36 1.09 -20.67
N TRP A 15 17.08 -0.21 -20.86
CA TRP A 15 17.81 -1.30 -20.20
C TRP A 15 18.91 -1.81 -21.11
N GLU A 16 20.12 -1.82 -20.60
CA GLU A 16 21.28 -2.41 -21.26
C GLU A 16 21.46 -3.86 -20.82
N GLU A 17 22.23 -4.63 -21.60
CA GLU A 17 22.61 -5.98 -21.19
C GLU A 17 23.34 -5.97 -19.84
N GLY A 18 22.94 -6.87 -18.94
CA GLY A 18 23.47 -6.98 -17.58
C GLY A 18 23.04 -5.86 -16.62
N ALA A 19 22.12 -4.96 -16.99
CA ALA A 19 21.68 -3.87 -16.10
C ALA A 19 21.05 -4.38 -14.80
N GLU A 20 20.24 -5.44 -14.87
CA GLU A 20 19.59 -6.05 -13.71
C GLU A 20 20.59 -6.79 -12.82
N GLU A 21 21.56 -7.48 -13.43
CA GLU A 21 22.65 -8.12 -12.69
C GLU A 21 23.49 -7.10 -11.92
N ARG A 22 23.86 -5.98 -12.56
CA ARG A 22 24.59 -4.88 -11.89
C ARG A 22 23.75 -4.31 -10.75
N LEU A 23 22.48 -4.00 -11.00
CA LEU A 23 21.57 -3.43 -10.00
C LEU A 23 21.48 -4.30 -8.73
N LEU A 24 21.34 -5.61 -8.88
CA LEU A 24 21.25 -6.54 -7.75
C LEU A 24 22.57 -6.63 -6.98
N ASN A 25 23.72 -6.67 -7.67
CA ASN A 25 25.03 -6.72 -7.02
C ASN A 25 25.35 -5.40 -6.30
N ASP A 26 25.09 -4.26 -6.94
CA ASP A 26 25.24 -2.94 -6.33
C ASP A 26 24.40 -2.81 -5.07
N ALA A 27 23.16 -3.34 -5.07
CA ALA A 27 22.30 -3.34 -3.89
C ALA A 27 22.87 -4.21 -2.76
N LEU A 28 23.41 -5.40 -3.06
CA LEU A 28 24.08 -6.24 -2.05
C LEU A 28 25.30 -5.55 -1.43
N GLU A 29 26.10 -4.83 -2.22
CA GLU A 29 27.24 -4.05 -1.72
C GLU A 29 26.80 -2.90 -0.80
N GLN A 30 25.74 -2.20 -1.17
CA GLN A 30 25.13 -1.16 -0.33
C GLN A 30 24.57 -1.73 0.98
N VAL A 31 23.99 -2.94 0.95
CA VAL A 31 23.53 -3.65 2.17
C VAL A 31 24.69 -4.04 3.08
N GLU A 32 25.81 -4.50 2.53
CA GLU A 32 27.02 -4.75 3.33
C GLU A 32 27.57 -3.47 3.95
N LEU A 33 27.60 -2.37 3.18
CA LEU A 33 28.03 -1.08 3.69
C LEU A 33 27.14 -0.63 4.84
N ALA A 34 25.82 -0.72 4.69
CA ALA A 34 24.83 -0.40 5.72
C ALA A 34 25.05 -1.22 7.00
N ASP A 35 25.28 -2.53 6.88
CA ASP A 35 25.63 -3.39 8.02
C ASP A 35 26.92 -2.90 8.71
N ARG A 36 27.97 -2.57 7.94
CA ARG A 36 29.26 -2.09 8.48
C ARG A 36 29.12 -0.78 9.26
N ILE A 37 28.39 0.20 8.73
CA ILE A 37 28.22 1.52 9.36
C ILE A 37 27.22 1.53 10.51
N GLY A 38 26.44 0.45 10.69
CA GLY A 38 25.53 0.28 11.83
C GLY A 38 24.07 0.60 11.56
N ILE A 39 23.61 0.56 10.31
CA ILE A 39 22.17 0.60 9.99
C ILE A 39 21.51 -0.69 10.49
N ASP A 40 20.33 -0.56 11.12
CA ASP A 40 19.70 -1.67 11.82
C ASP A 40 18.95 -2.65 10.91
N HIS A 41 18.39 -2.20 9.79
CA HIS A 41 17.53 -3.02 8.91
C HIS A 41 17.81 -2.80 7.41
N VAL A 42 17.63 -3.85 6.61
CA VAL A 42 17.36 -3.77 5.17
C VAL A 42 15.94 -4.26 4.93
N TRP A 43 15.20 -3.55 4.07
CA TRP A 43 13.85 -3.89 3.67
C TRP A 43 13.80 -4.12 2.15
N GLU A 44 13.38 -5.32 1.76
CA GLU A 44 13.26 -5.73 0.35
C GLU A 44 11.80 -5.95 -0.01
N VAL A 45 11.33 -5.34 -1.10
CA VAL A 45 9.92 -5.39 -1.52
C VAL A 45 9.58 -6.63 -2.33
N GLU A 46 8.28 -6.85 -2.54
CA GLU A 46 7.79 -7.83 -3.52
C GLU A 46 6.83 -7.14 -4.50
N HIS A 47 7.29 -7.01 -5.74
CA HIS A 47 6.53 -6.44 -6.84
C HIS A 47 6.63 -7.29 -8.11
N HIS A 48 5.57 -7.24 -8.90
CA HIS A 48 5.44 -8.05 -10.11
C HIS A 48 4.94 -7.23 -11.30
N PHE A 49 5.59 -7.39 -12.45
CA PHE A 49 5.19 -6.75 -13.73
C PHE A 49 5.19 -5.21 -13.74
N LEU A 50 5.79 -4.55 -12.73
CA LEU A 50 5.86 -3.09 -12.61
C LEU A 50 7.14 -2.57 -13.29
N GLU A 51 7.22 -2.72 -14.62
CA GLU A 51 8.37 -2.28 -15.44
C GLU A 51 8.88 -0.88 -15.04
N GLU A 52 10.19 -0.74 -14.84
CA GLU A 52 10.87 0.49 -14.40
C GLU A 52 10.57 0.97 -12.98
N TYR A 53 9.46 0.58 -12.36
CA TYR A 53 9.16 0.90 -10.95
C TYR A 53 9.93 -0.02 -10.00
N SER A 54 9.83 -1.34 -10.22
CA SER A 54 10.39 -2.33 -9.30
C SER A 54 10.71 -3.64 -10.02
N HIS A 55 11.97 -4.10 -9.91
CA HIS A 55 12.43 -5.39 -10.42
C HIS A 55 12.60 -6.41 -9.29
N SER A 56 12.18 -6.07 -8.06
CA SER A 56 12.24 -6.97 -6.91
C SER A 56 11.02 -7.90 -6.84
N SER A 57 11.12 -9.05 -7.50
CA SER A 57 10.05 -10.06 -7.56
C SER A 57 10.25 -11.27 -6.65
N ALA A 58 11.47 -11.44 -6.11
CA ALA A 58 11.86 -12.57 -5.27
C ALA A 58 12.69 -12.09 -4.07
N PRO A 59 12.11 -11.28 -3.15
CA PRO A 59 12.83 -10.71 -2.02
C PRO A 59 13.50 -11.77 -1.15
N GLU A 60 12.91 -12.96 -1.01
CA GLU A 60 13.46 -14.05 -0.24
C GLU A 60 14.80 -14.54 -0.78
N VAL A 61 15.01 -14.48 -2.09
CA VAL A 61 16.28 -14.86 -2.73
C VAL A 61 17.34 -13.79 -2.47
N PHE A 62 16.98 -12.53 -2.67
CA PHE A 62 17.88 -11.40 -2.40
C PHE A 62 18.28 -11.34 -0.93
N LEU A 63 17.31 -11.42 -0.01
CA LEU A 63 17.54 -11.40 1.43
C LEU A 63 18.32 -12.64 1.90
N ALA A 64 18.16 -13.80 1.27
CA ALA A 64 19.01 -14.96 1.56
C ALA A 64 20.48 -14.67 1.21
N ALA A 65 20.77 -14.04 0.07
CA ALA A 65 22.13 -13.62 -0.26
C ALA A 65 22.64 -12.56 0.72
N ALA A 66 21.85 -11.52 1.01
CA ALA A 66 22.19 -10.48 1.98
C ALA A 66 22.48 -11.06 3.38
N SER A 67 21.75 -12.10 3.79
CA SER A 67 21.92 -12.76 5.09
C SER A 67 23.34 -13.31 5.28
N GLN A 68 23.97 -13.79 4.21
CA GLN A 68 25.30 -14.40 4.24
C GLN A 68 26.43 -13.36 4.10
N ARG A 69 26.10 -12.18 3.58
CA ARG A 69 27.03 -11.06 3.38
C ARG A 69 27.09 -10.11 4.59
N THR A 70 26.15 -10.26 5.53
CA THR A 70 25.98 -9.35 6.68
C THR A 70 26.02 -10.08 8.01
N ARG A 71 26.25 -9.34 9.10
CA ARG A 71 26.37 -9.90 10.46
C ARG A 71 25.29 -9.41 11.43
N ARG A 72 24.89 -8.15 11.36
CA ARG A 72 24.02 -7.52 12.39
C ARG A 72 22.68 -7.07 11.84
N ILE A 73 22.68 -6.49 10.63
CA ILE A 73 21.50 -5.89 10.01
C ILE A 73 20.34 -6.88 9.95
N ARG A 74 19.14 -6.43 10.31
CA ARG A 74 17.91 -7.22 10.23
C ARG A 74 17.39 -7.26 8.81
N LEU A 75 16.77 -8.38 8.43
CA LEU A 75 16.32 -8.70 7.08
C LEU A 75 14.80 -8.63 7.03
N GLY A 76 14.28 -7.49 6.58
CA GLY A 76 12.85 -7.22 6.50
C GLY A 76 12.28 -7.51 5.12
N HIS A 77 11.19 -8.26 5.09
CA HIS A 77 10.30 -8.26 3.93
C HIS A 77 9.43 -7.01 3.97
N GLY A 78 9.57 -6.13 2.99
CA GLY A 78 8.80 -4.89 2.84
C GLY A 78 7.90 -4.88 1.61
N ILE A 79 7.31 -5.98 1.17
CA ILE A 79 6.57 -6.97 1.98
C ILE A 79 6.52 -8.35 1.30
N VAL A 80 5.92 -9.36 1.95
CA VAL A 80 5.40 -10.57 1.28
C VAL A 80 3.92 -10.41 0.94
N GLN A 81 3.56 -10.65 -0.30
CA GLN A 81 2.19 -10.64 -0.82
C GLN A 81 1.43 -11.89 -0.33
N LEU A 82 0.58 -11.76 0.69
CA LEU A 82 -0.11 -12.91 1.30
C LEU A 82 -1.36 -13.46 0.60
N PRO A 83 -2.06 -12.75 -0.32
CA PRO A 83 -3.17 -13.38 -1.02
C PRO A 83 -2.70 -14.67 -1.71
N PRO A 84 -3.38 -15.82 -1.52
CA PRO A 84 -2.88 -17.13 -1.98
C PRO A 84 -2.61 -17.26 -3.48
N GLY A 85 -3.14 -16.35 -4.31
CA GLY A 85 -2.81 -16.27 -5.74
C GLY A 85 -1.37 -15.85 -6.01
N PHE A 86 -0.75 -15.06 -5.12
CA PHE A 86 0.68 -14.73 -5.16
C PHE A 86 1.49 -15.82 -4.48
N ASN A 87 1.28 -16.00 -3.16
CA ASN A 87 2.09 -16.89 -2.34
C ASN A 87 1.21 -17.83 -1.51
N HIS A 88 1.41 -19.14 -1.67
CA HIS A 88 0.72 -20.13 -0.83
C HIS A 88 1.22 -20.03 0.63
N PRO A 89 0.33 -19.92 1.64
CA PRO A 89 0.73 -19.74 3.05
C PRO A 89 1.76 -20.72 3.61
N ALA A 90 1.70 -22.00 3.22
CA ALA A 90 2.72 -22.97 3.62
C ALA A 90 4.12 -22.59 3.09
N ARG A 91 4.23 -22.13 1.83
CA ARG A 91 5.50 -21.69 1.25
C ARG A 91 6.03 -20.43 1.96
N VAL A 92 5.14 -19.51 2.32
CA VAL A 92 5.50 -18.32 3.10
C VAL A 92 6.05 -18.72 4.48
N ALA A 93 5.39 -19.64 5.19
CA ALA A 93 5.89 -20.10 6.48
C ALA A 93 7.26 -20.80 6.35
N GLU A 94 7.46 -21.64 5.34
CA GLU A 94 8.72 -22.34 5.07
C GLU A 94 9.87 -21.38 4.72
N LEU A 95 9.65 -20.43 3.81
CA LEU A 95 10.69 -19.49 3.37
C LEU A 95 11.09 -18.54 4.51
N ILE A 96 10.12 -18.01 5.26
CA ILE A 96 10.40 -17.11 6.39
C ILE A 96 11.17 -17.86 7.48
N ALA A 97 10.74 -19.07 7.84
CA ALA A 97 11.44 -19.88 8.84
C ALA A 97 12.86 -20.25 8.39
N THR A 98 13.04 -20.58 7.11
CA THR A 98 14.36 -20.93 6.56
C THR A 98 15.29 -19.73 6.57
N LEU A 99 14.85 -18.57 6.10
CA LEU A 99 15.64 -17.34 6.14
C LEU A 99 15.97 -16.93 7.58
N ASP A 100 15.02 -17.09 8.51
CA ASP A 100 15.21 -16.79 9.93
C ASP A 100 16.30 -17.68 10.56
N LEU A 101 16.32 -18.97 10.22
CA LEU A 101 17.38 -19.88 10.65
C LEU A 101 18.74 -19.52 10.04
N LEU A 102 18.80 -19.28 8.72
CA LEU A 102 20.04 -18.95 8.01
C LEU A 102 20.65 -17.63 8.46
N SER A 103 19.80 -16.64 8.76
CA SER A 103 20.22 -15.33 9.24
C SER A 103 20.55 -15.31 10.73
N GLY A 104 20.18 -16.36 11.47
CA GLY A 104 20.39 -16.44 12.90
C GLY A 104 19.40 -15.64 13.74
N GLY A 105 18.16 -15.44 13.27
CA GLY A 105 17.10 -14.79 14.02
C GLY A 105 16.95 -13.30 13.71
N ARG A 106 17.28 -12.90 12.47
CA ARG A 106 17.33 -11.50 12.04
C ARG A 106 16.16 -11.10 11.15
N VAL A 107 15.13 -11.94 10.99
CA VAL A 107 14.06 -11.66 10.03
C VAL A 107 12.98 -10.75 10.63
N ASP A 108 12.47 -9.84 9.82
CA ASP A 108 11.22 -9.10 10.03
C ASP A 108 10.22 -9.48 8.94
N PHE A 109 9.04 -9.96 9.33
CA PHE A 109 8.05 -10.48 8.41
C PHE A 109 6.99 -9.43 8.11
N GLY A 110 7.29 -8.54 7.16
CA GLY A 110 6.32 -7.61 6.62
C GLY A 110 5.42 -8.21 5.56
N THR A 111 4.17 -7.80 5.58
CA THR A 111 3.08 -8.43 4.82
C THR A 111 2.26 -7.39 4.07
N GLY A 112 1.68 -7.79 2.95
CA GLY A 112 0.84 -6.92 2.13
C GLY A 112 -0.15 -7.67 1.28
N GLU A 113 -1.00 -6.90 0.61
CA GLU A 113 -2.15 -7.40 -0.15
C GLU A 113 -2.17 -6.98 -1.63
N SER A 114 -1.10 -6.32 -2.09
CA SER A 114 -1.01 -5.54 -3.33
C SER A 114 -2.12 -4.48 -3.46
N SER A 115 -1.95 -3.55 -4.38
CA SER A 115 -3.03 -2.66 -4.79
C SER A 115 -3.01 -2.30 -6.28
N SER A 116 -1.94 -2.67 -7.00
CA SER A 116 -1.80 -2.43 -8.43
C SER A 116 -2.68 -3.40 -9.19
N GLN A 117 -3.42 -2.87 -10.17
CA GLN A 117 -4.22 -3.72 -11.04
C GLN A 117 -3.36 -4.62 -11.92
N MET A 118 -2.11 -4.20 -12.22
CA MET A 118 -1.16 -4.99 -13.00
C MET A 118 -0.79 -6.28 -12.26
N GLU A 119 -0.43 -6.15 -10.98
CA GLU A 119 -0.08 -7.28 -10.11
C GLU A 119 -1.29 -8.18 -9.84
N LEU A 120 -2.38 -7.58 -9.32
CA LEU A 120 -3.59 -8.30 -8.97
C LEU A 120 -4.15 -9.07 -10.17
N GLY A 121 -4.16 -8.44 -11.35
CA GLY A 121 -4.59 -9.06 -12.59
C GLY A 121 -3.68 -10.21 -13.04
N GLY A 122 -2.37 -10.05 -12.92
CA GLY A 122 -1.39 -11.07 -13.30
C GLY A 122 -1.51 -12.37 -12.50
N PHE A 123 -1.87 -12.28 -11.22
CA PHE A 123 -2.07 -13.44 -10.33
C PHE A 123 -3.54 -13.82 -10.10
N GLY A 124 -4.47 -13.19 -10.81
CA GLY A 124 -5.91 -13.50 -10.71
C GLY A 124 -6.53 -13.19 -9.33
N VAL A 125 -5.95 -12.27 -8.56
CA VAL A 125 -6.46 -11.86 -7.24
C VAL A 125 -7.52 -10.77 -7.40
N ASP A 126 -8.74 -11.03 -6.95
CA ASP A 126 -9.83 -10.05 -7.03
C ASP A 126 -9.66 -8.92 -6.00
N ARG A 127 -9.68 -7.69 -6.48
CA ARG A 127 -9.42 -6.47 -5.70
C ARG A 127 -10.35 -6.28 -4.51
N GLU A 128 -11.62 -6.70 -4.62
CA GLU A 128 -12.60 -6.57 -3.53
C GLU A 128 -12.33 -7.58 -2.39
N SER A 129 -11.66 -8.69 -2.70
CA SER A 129 -11.42 -9.78 -1.74
C SER A 129 -10.02 -9.83 -1.17
N LYS A 130 -9.04 -9.09 -1.74
CA LYS A 130 -7.61 -9.16 -1.36
C LYS A 130 -7.35 -8.95 0.14
N ARG A 131 -8.06 -8.03 0.80
CA ARG A 131 -7.94 -7.78 2.26
C ARG A 131 -8.39 -8.97 3.09
N ALA A 132 -9.48 -9.61 2.66
CA ALA A 132 -10.01 -10.79 3.34
C ALA A 132 -9.11 -12.01 3.10
N GLN A 133 -8.54 -12.14 1.90
CA GLN A 133 -7.52 -13.14 1.59
C GLN A 133 -6.26 -12.95 2.46
N TRP A 134 -5.72 -11.72 2.52
CA TRP A 134 -4.57 -11.38 3.38
C TRP A 134 -4.86 -11.69 4.85
N THR A 135 -6.03 -11.33 5.36
CA THR A 135 -6.41 -11.59 6.77
C THR A 135 -6.45 -13.08 7.07
N GLU A 136 -7.08 -13.88 6.20
CA GLU A 136 -7.15 -15.34 6.35
C GLU A 136 -5.76 -15.98 6.24
N ALA A 137 -4.97 -15.57 5.24
CA ALA A 137 -3.62 -16.08 5.03
C ALA A 137 -2.68 -15.75 6.19
N LEU A 138 -2.72 -14.54 6.74
CA LEU A 138 -1.88 -14.13 7.86
C LEU A 138 -2.11 -14.99 9.11
N ASP A 139 -3.38 -15.28 9.45
CA ASP A 139 -3.69 -16.19 10.56
C ASP A 139 -3.14 -17.60 10.29
N VAL A 140 -3.32 -18.12 9.07
CA VAL A 140 -2.84 -19.45 8.70
C VAL A 140 -1.31 -19.54 8.74
N VAL A 141 -0.59 -18.56 8.18
CA VAL A 141 0.89 -18.52 8.19
C VAL A 141 1.42 -18.48 9.62
N THR A 142 0.87 -17.61 10.47
CA THR A 142 1.36 -17.50 11.86
C THR A 142 1.08 -18.77 12.66
N ARG A 143 -0.06 -19.43 12.43
CA ARG A 143 -0.36 -20.75 13.01
C ARG A 143 0.60 -21.83 12.52
N MET A 144 0.93 -21.85 11.23
CA MET A 144 1.92 -22.78 10.67
C MET A 144 3.30 -22.64 11.33
N MET A 145 3.66 -21.44 11.79
CA MET A 145 4.93 -21.19 12.49
C MET A 145 4.96 -21.67 13.94
N VAL A 146 3.80 -21.83 14.60
CA VAL A 146 3.72 -22.13 16.05
C VAL A 146 3.08 -23.47 16.41
N GLU A 147 2.17 -23.99 15.58
CA GLU A 147 1.43 -25.23 15.86
C GLU A 147 2.25 -26.46 15.44
N GLU A 148 2.29 -27.48 16.30
CA GLU A 148 2.99 -28.75 16.06
C GLU A 148 2.12 -29.93 16.52
N PRO A 149 1.37 -30.59 15.62
CA PRO A 149 1.18 -30.28 14.20
C PRO A 149 0.36 -29.02 13.95
N PHE A 150 0.53 -28.38 12.79
CA PHE A 150 -0.47 -27.42 12.31
C PHE A 150 -1.78 -28.15 12.07
N ALA A 151 -2.84 -27.65 12.71
CA ALA A 151 -4.11 -28.36 12.83
C ALA A 151 -4.99 -28.30 11.57
N GLY A 152 -4.45 -27.75 10.48
CA GLY A 152 -5.22 -27.50 9.27
C GLY A 152 -6.07 -26.24 9.35
N HIS A 153 -6.67 -25.91 8.21
CA HIS A 153 -7.52 -24.76 8.00
C HIS A 153 -8.51 -25.05 6.87
N ARG A 154 -9.78 -24.75 7.08
CA ARG A 154 -10.83 -24.77 6.05
C ARG A 154 -11.52 -23.42 6.07
N GLY A 155 -11.07 -22.51 5.22
CA GLY A 155 -11.63 -21.18 5.10
C GLY A 155 -12.26 -20.92 3.75
N ARG A 156 -12.49 -19.63 3.46
CA ARG A 156 -13.17 -19.19 2.25
C ARG A 156 -12.20 -19.14 1.07
N PHE A 157 -10.98 -18.72 1.32
CA PHE A 157 -9.97 -18.50 0.28
C PHE A 157 -8.92 -19.60 0.25
N LEU A 158 -8.72 -20.29 1.37
CA LEU A 158 -7.69 -21.32 1.50
C LEU A 158 -8.22 -22.54 2.25
N SER A 159 -7.79 -23.72 1.81
CA SER A 159 -8.04 -24.99 2.49
C SER A 159 -6.72 -25.75 2.55
N VAL A 160 -6.21 -26.01 3.75
CA VAL A 160 -4.97 -26.76 4.02
C VAL A 160 -5.27 -27.82 5.08
N PRO A 161 -4.98 -29.11 4.87
CA PRO A 161 -5.24 -30.12 5.89
C PRO A 161 -4.19 -30.06 7.01
N PRO A 162 -4.43 -30.79 8.12
CA PRO A 162 -3.43 -30.97 9.16
C PRO A 162 -2.10 -31.47 8.59
N ARG A 163 -1.00 -30.90 9.05
CA ARG A 163 0.38 -31.26 8.66
C ARG A 163 1.35 -30.43 9.47
N ASN A 164 2.60 -30.87 9.59
CA ASN A 164 3.67 -29.99 10.04
C ASN A 164 4.22 -29.16 8.88
N VAL A 165 4.47 -27.88 9.14
CA VAL A 165 5.30 -27.04 8.27
C VAL A 165 6.70 -27.02 8.84
N VAL A 166 7.68 -27.38 8.02
CA VAL A 166 9.09 -27.50 8.42
C VAL A 166 9.98 -26.72 7.44
N PRO A 167 11.00 -25.99 7.93
CA PRO A 167 11.38 -25.85 9.34
C PRO A 167 10.50 -24.86 10.13
N LYS A 168 10.71 -24.77 11.44
CA LYS A 168 10.13 -23.74 12.31
C LYS A 168 11.10 -22.55 12.46
N PRO A 169 10.59 -21.32 12.64
CA PRO A 169 11.46 -20.17 12.81
C PRO A 169 12.29 -20.29 14.10
N LYS A 170 13.47 -19.67 14.08
CA LYS A 170 14.34 -19.52 15.25
C LYS A 170 13.72 -18.55 16.24
N GLN A 171 13.22 -17.41 15.75
CA GLN A 171 12.49 -16.43 16.54
C GLN A 171 11.15 -17.03 17.01
N LYS A 172 10.86 -16.90 18.30
CA LYS A 172 9.61 -17.36 18.92
C LYS A 172 8.74 -16.17 19.33
N PRO A 173 7.42 -16.26 19.16
CA PRO A 173 6.68 -17.36 18.51
C PRO A 173 6.85 -17.40 16.98
N HIS A 174 7.15 -16.26 16.37
CA HIS A 174 7.51 -16.10 14.97
C HIS A 174 8.30 -14.79 14.81
N PRO A 175 8.92 -14.51 13.64
CA PRO A 175 9.50 -13.20 13.37
C PRO A 175 8.48 -12.05 13.54
N PRO A 176 8.91 -10.83 13.94
CA PRO A 176 8.01 -9.69 14.11
C PRO A 176 7.19 -9.42 12.87
N LEU A 177 5.88 -9.22 13.05
CA LEU A 177 4.95 -8.95 11.96
C LEU A 177 4.93 -7.46 11.64
N TRP A 178 4.95 -7.15 10.34
CA TRP A 178 4.74 -5.80 9.82
C TRP A 178 3.66 -5.80 8.73
N VAL A 179 3.06 -4.64 8.48
CA VAL A 179 2.14 -4.44 7.35
C VAL A 179 2.44 -3.13 6.63
N ALA A 180 2.51 -3.19 5.30
CA ALA A 180 2.66 -1.99 4.48
C ALA A 180 1.44 -1.08 4.62
N CYS A 181 1.68 0.19 4.91
CA CYS A 181 0.67 1.20 5.17
C CYS A 181 0.81 2.36 4.17
N SER A 182 0.01 2.33 3.10
CA SER A 182 -0.05 3.42 2.12
C SER A 182 -1.06 4.53 2.48
N ARG A 183 -1.81 4.37 3.59
CA ARG A 183 -2.80 5.34 4.09
C ARG A 183 -2.98 5.19 5.59
N ARG A 184 -3.46 6.25 6.25
CA ARG A 184 -3.75 6.27 7.69
C ARG A 184 -4.65 5.10 8.12
N ASP A 185 -5.67 4.74 7.35
CA ASP A 185 -6.55 3.61 7.70
C ASP A 185 -5.80 2.28 7.88
N THR A 186 -4.73 2.06 7.10
CA THR A 186 -3.93 0.84 7.22
C THR A 186 -3.05 0.89 8.47
N ILE A 187 -2.61 2.08 8.92
CA ILE A 187 -1.93 2.27 10.20
C ILE A 187 -2.87 1.92 11.36
N LEU A 188 -4.12 2.40 11.31
CA LEU A 188 -5.12 2.06 12.33
C LEU A 188 -5.45 0.56 12.31
N LEU A 189 -5.50 -0.07 11.12
CA LEU A 189 -5.63 -1.53 11.02
C LEU A 189 -4.44 -2.25 11.65
N ALA A 190 -3.21 -1.78 11.42
CA ALA A 190 -2.00 -2.37 11.99
C ALA A 190 -2.09 -2.36 13.53
N ALA A 191 -2.51 -1.23 14.12
CA ALA A 191 -2.77 -1.10 15.55
C ALA A 191 -3.83 -2.10 16.03
N ARG A 192 -4.99 -2.17 15.36
CA ARG A 192 -6.07 -3.14 15.69
C ARG A 192 -5.63 -4.60 15.59
N ARG A 193 -4.57 -4.88 14.85
CA ARG A 193 -4.02 -6.23 14.66
C ARG A 193 -2.74 -6.48 15.44
N GLY A 194 -2.27 -5.54 16.24
CA GLY A 194 -1.02 -5.65 16.99
C GLY A 194 0.21 -5.88 16.10
N ILE A 195 0.21 -5.32 14.88
CA ILE A 195 1.26 -5.47 13.87
C ILE A 195 2.02 -4.15 13.72
N GLY A 196 3.31 -4.21 13.41
CA GLY A 196 4.10 -3.02 13.11
C GLY A 196 3.61 -2.32 11.85
N ALA A 197 3.50 -0.99 11.88
CA ALA A 197 3.10 -0.20 10.74
C ALA A 197 4.33 0.22 9.93
N LEU A 198 4.45 -0.26 8.69
CA LEU A 198 5.47 0.19 7.74
C LEU A 198 4.83 1.24 6.82
N ALA A 199 4.91 2.51 7.21
CA ALA A 199 4.27 3.61 6.50
C ALA A 199 5.10 4.04 5.28
N PHE A 200 4.52 3.85 4.10
CA PHE A 200 5.06 4.31 2.82
C PHE A 200 4.66 5.75 2.50
N SER A 201 3.78 6.32 3.32
CA SER A 201 3.48 7.75 3.25
C SER A 201 4.69 8.47 3.79
N PHE A 202 5.31 9.28 2.95
CA PHE A 202 6.08 10.40 3.45
C PHE A 202 5.05 11.27 4.18
N VAL A 203 5.23 11.47 5.47
CA VAL A 203 4.31 12.25 6.30
C VAL A 203 5.19 13.24 6.99
N GLU A 204 4.84 14.52 6.97
CA GLU A 204 5.64 15.47 7.73
C GLU A 204 5.66 15.08 9.21
N PRO A 205 6.78 15.26 9.93
CA PRO A 205 6.91 14.84 11.31
C PRO A 205 5.75 15.29 12.21
N GLU A 206 5.21 16.48 11.96
CA GLU A 206 4.11 17.09 12.70
C GLU A 206 2.79 16.31 12.55
N GLU A 207 2.53 15.77 11.36
CA GLU A 207 1.35 14.93 11.10
C GLU A 207 1.59 13.48 11.56
N ALA A 208 2.84 12.99 11.47
CA ALA A 208 3.23 11.66 11.92
C ALA A 208 2.93 11.47 13.42
N ARG A 209 3.13 12.51 14.25
CA ARG A 209 2.82 12.46 15.69
C ARG A 209 1.39 12.03 15.97
N ARG A 210 0.42 12.65 15.28
CA ARG A 210 -0.99 12.31 15.44
C ARG A 210 -1.25 10.84 15.09
N TRP A 211 -0.62 10.35 14.02
CA TRP A 211 -0.82 8.98 13.56
C TRP A 211 -0.19 7.95 14.50
N VAL A 212 0.97 8.27 15.08
CA VAL A 212 1.64 7.45 16.11
C VAL A 212 0.80 7.43 17.39
N ASP A 213 0.28 8.58 17.83
CA ASP A 213 -0.59 8.68 19.01
C ASP A 213 -1.87 7.84 18.82
N ASP A 214 -2.54 7.98 17.67
CA ASP A 214 -3.73 7.17 17.33
C ASP A 214 -3.40 5.66 17.28
N TYR A 215 -2.25 5.30 16.70
CA TYR A 215 -1.78 3.91 16.63
C TYR A 215 -1.61 3.31 18.03
N HIS A 216 -0.90 3.99 18.93
CA HIS A 216 -0.68 3.51 20.29
C HIS A 216 -1.95 3.52 21.14
N ALA A 217 -2.84 4.50 20.95
CA ALA A 217 -4.13 4.54 21.62
C ALA A 217 -5.01 3.32 21.26
N ILE A 218 -5.10 2.98 19.97
CA ILE A 218 -5.83 1.78 19.51
C ILE A 218 -5.15 0.50 20.00
N LEU A 219 -3.83 0.42 19.96
CA LEU A 219 -3.09 -0.74 20.45
C LEU A 219 -3.36 -0.99 21.94
N ALA A 220 -3.46 0.08 22.74
CA ALA A 220 -3.74 0.02 24.17
C ALA A 220 -5.22 -0.29 24.51
N SER A 221 -6.15 -0.12 23.56
CA SER A 221 -7.58 -0.28 23.76
C SER A 221 -8.05 -1.74 23.64
N ASP A 222 -9.36 -1.96 23.71
CA ASP A 222 -10.03 -3.23 23.46
C ASP A 222 -10.19 -3.57 21.98
N GLU A 223 -9.96 -2.61 21.07
CA GLU A 223 -10.00 -2.83 19.62
C GLU A 223 -8.83 -3.69 19.12
N CYS A 224 -7.70 -3.72 19.84
CA CYS A 224 -6.54 -4.51 19.44
C CYS A 224 -6.73 -6.01 19.71
N VAL A 225 -6.87 -6.77 18.62
CA VAL A 225 -6.91 -8.24 18.59
C VAL A 225 -5.77 -8.74 17.68
N PRO A 226 -4.66 -9.22 18.26
CA PRO A 226 -3.45 -9.57 17.51
C PRO A 226 -3.69 -10.61 16.39
N ALA A 227 -3.13 -10.33 15.21
CA ALA A 227 -3.17 -11.25 14.08
C ALA A 227 -2.15 -12.39 14.18
N GLY A 228 -1.08 -12.19 14.96
CA GLY A 228 -0.08 -13.21 15.29
C GLY A 228 0.01 -13.45 16.79
N PHE A 229 0.93 -14.31 17.19
CA PHE A 229 1.14 -14.73 18.58
C PHE A 229 2.10 -13.82 19.36
N ALA A 230 2.49 -12.69 18.79
CA ALA A 230 3.21 -11.60 19.43
C ALA A 230 2.70 -10.25 18.91
N VAL A 231 2.77 -9.21 19.74
CA VAL A 231 2.46 -7.83 19.33
C VAL A 231 3.76 -7.13 18.92
N ASN A 232 3.72 -6.46 17.77
CA ASN A 232 4.79 -5.58 17.31
C ASN A 232 4.30 -4.13 17.34
N PRO A 233 4.60 -3.34 18.38
CA PRO A 233 4.05 -1.99 18.55
C PRO A 233 4.95 -0.92 17.91
N ASN A 234 5.50 -1.19 16.72
CA ASN A 234 6.43 -0.28 16.07
C ASN A 234 5.81 0.43 14.87
N VAL A 235 6.14 1.72 14.72
CA VAL A 235 5.81 2.54 13.55
C VAL A 235 7.10 2.94 12.84
N ALA A 236 7.18 2.61 11.55
CA ALA A 236 8.28 2.97 10.67
C ALA A 236 7.78 3.91 9.56
N VAL A 237 8.62 4.85 9.14
CA VAL A 237 8.34 5.77 8.02
C VAL A 237 9.43 5.65 6.98
N VAL A 238 9.05 5.60 5.71
CA VAL A 238 9.95 5.55 4.56
C VAL A 238 10.21 6.96 4.03
N LEU A 239 11.47 7.32 3.76
CA LEU A 239 11.90 8.63 3.25
C LEU A 239 12.88 8.48 2.08
N PRO A 240 12.85 9.36 1.05
CA PRO A 240 13.91 9.44 0.08
C PRO A 240 15.17 9.95 0.78
N PHE A 241 16.33 9.51 0.31
CA PHE A 241 17.60 9.82 0.98
C PHE A 241 18.73 10.11 0.00
N MET A 242 19.44 11.21 0.25
CA MET A 242 20.71 11.56 -0.38
C MET A 242 21.40 12.59 0.53
N CYS A 243 22.53 12.22 1.12
CA CYS A 243 23.24 13.06 2.07
C CYS A 243 24.56 13.54 1.46
N HIS A 244 24.81 14.84 1.49
CA HIS A 244 26.08 15.40 1.01
C HIS A 244 26.47 16.64 1.81
N GLN A 245 27.77 16.96 1.92
CA GLN A 245 28.24 18.14 2.68
C GLN A 245 27.68 19.47 2.14
N ASP A 246 27.50 19.52 0.82
CA ASP A 246 26.83 20.60 0.10
C ASP A 246 25.38 20.23 -0.25
N GLU A 247 24.43 21.10 0.11
CA GLU A 247 23.00 20.91 -0.11
C GLU A 247 22.65 20.79 -1.59
N GLN A 248 23.23 21.66 -2.42
CA GLN A 248 22.90 21.71 -3.85
C GLN A 248 23.29 20.38 -4.52
N THR A 249 24.46 19.86 -4.17
CA THR A 249 24.91 18.54 -4.64
C THR A 249 23.99 17.41 -4.15
N ALA A 250 23.50 17.45 -2.91
CA ALA A 250 22.53 16.45 -2.42
C ALA A 250 21.23 16.49 -3.27
N ILE A 251 20.72 17.68 -3.55
CA ILE A 251 19.53 17.89 -4.39
C ILE A 251 19.78 17.35 -5.80
N GLU A 252 20.87 17.75 -6.45
CA GLU A 252 21.20 17.32 -7.81
C GLU A 252 21.34 15.81 -7.95
N ARG A 253 21.87 15.15 -6.91
CA ARG A 253 22.07 13.70 -6.90
C ARG A 253 20.82 12.91 -6.53
N GLY A 254 19.91 13.47 -5.73
CA GLY A 254 18.83 12.70 -5.10
C GLY A 254 17.41 13.05 -5.55
N ILE A 255 17.14 14.31 -5.92
CA ILE A 255 15.76 14.79 -6.06
C ILE A 255 15.04 14.17 -7.26
N ASP A 256 15.74 13.97 -8.38
CA ASP A 256 15.16 13.33 -9.56
C ASP A 256 14.82 11.86 -9.29
N GLY A 257 15.63 11.17 -8.46
CA GLY A 257 15.35 9.81 -8.01
C GLY A 257 14.08 9.74 -7.18
N ALA A 258 13.95 10.61 -6.17
CA ALA A 258 12.76 10.70 -5.33
C ALA A 258 11.49 11.05 -6.14
N HIS A 259 11.60 11.98 -7.09
CA HIS A 259 10.50 12.38 -7.94
C HIS A 259 10.09 11.26 -8.90
N PHE A 260 11.05 10.55 -9.48
CA PHE A 260 10.74 9.41 -10.33
C PHE A 260 10.08 8.28 -9.53
N PHE A 261 10.54 8.01 -8.30
CA PHE A 261 9.92 7.04 -7.41
C PHE A 261 8.43 7.37 -7.15
N GLY A 262 8.13 8.61 -6.76
CA GLY A 262 6.75 9.06 -6.57
C GLY A 262 5.92 9.02 -7.87
N TYR A 263 6.50 9.42 -9.00
CA TYR A 263 5.83 9.41 -10.30
C TYR A 263 5.48 7.99 -10.76
N SER A 264 6.44 7.07 -10.70
CA SER A 264 6.28 5.68 -11.13
C SER A 264 5.33 4.90 -10.22
N LEU A 265 5.33 5.18 -8.92
CA LEU A 265 4.28 4.72 -8.01
C LEU A 265 2.90 5.22 -8.48
N ALA A 266 2.73 6.53 -8.67
CA ALA A 266 1.45 7.09 -9.09
C ALA A 266 1.00 6.59 -10.48
N HIS A 267 1.94 6.28 -11.37
CA HIS A 267 1.66 5.62 -12.65
C HIS A 267 0.95 4.28 -12.42
N TYR A 268 1.49 3.38 -11.60
CA TYR A 268 0.90 2.05 -11.42
C TYR A 268 -0.33 2.01 -10.52
N TYR A 269 -0.44 2.96 -9.58
CA TYR A 269 -1.48 2.90 -8.55
C TYR A 269 -2.61 3.94 -8.73
N VAL A 270 -2.40 5.00 -9.52
CA VAL A 270 -3.32 6.14 -9.58
C VAL A 270 -3.77 6.49 -11.00
N PHE A 271 -2.86 6.81 -11.92
CA PHE A 271 -3.21 7.47 -13.20
C PHE A 271 -2.67 6.83 -14.48
N GLY A 272 -1.69 5.93 -14.39
CA GLY A 272 -0.94 5.45 -15.55
C GLY A 272 -1.68 4.40 -16.37
N ASP A 273 -1.57 4.52 -17.69
CA ASP A 273 -1.95 3.45 -18.63
C ASP A 273 -0.66 2.77 -19.09
N HIS A 274 -0.43 1.52 -18.66
CA HIS A 274 0.80 0.81 -18.99
C HIS A 274 0.58 -0.19 -20.14
N ARG A 275 1.40 -0.10 -21.17
CA ARG A 275 1.49 -1.08 -22.26
C ARG A 275 2.76 -1.92 -22.05
N PRO A 276 2.62 -3.21 -21.69
CA PRO A 276 3.78 -4.07 -21.43
C PRO A 276 4.80 -4.02 -22.57
N ALA A 277 6.08 -3.98 -22.20
CA ALA A 277 7.24 -3.83 -23.06
C ALA A 277 7.30 -2.54 -23.91
N ARG A 278 6.29 -1.66 -23.88
CA ARG A 278 6.18 -0.49 -24.78
C ARG A 278 6.15 0.85 -24.06
N THR A 279 5.46 0.95 -22.93
CA THR A 279 5.44 2.17 -22.14
C THR A 279 6.83 2.40 -21.54
N SER A 280 7.34 3.62 -21.69
CA SER A 280 8.55 4.09 -21.01
C SER A 280 8.13 5.07 -19.92
N VAL A 281 8.08 4.59 -18.68
CA VAL A 281 7.68 5.39 -17.52
C VAL A 281 8.67 6.53 -17.30
N TRP A 282 9.96 6.30 -17.56
CA TRP A 282 10.99 7.32 -17.48
C TRP A 282 10.81 8.45 -18.51
N ASP A 283 10.50 8.13 -19.77
CA ASP A 283 10.27 9.15 -20.79
C ASP A 283 8.98 9.94 -20.51
N GLU A 284 7.95 9.27 -20.01
CA GLU A 284 6.72 9.92 -19.56
C GLU A 284 6.98 10.84 -18.37
N PHE A 285 7.79 10.42 -17.39
CA PHE A 285 8.23 11.26 -16.28
C PHE A 285 8.96 12.51 -16.79
N GLY A 286 9.97 12.36 -17.65
CA GLY A 286 10.71 13.49 -18.21
C GLY A 286 9.83 14.48 -18.95
N SER A 287 8.85 13.97 -19.72
CA SER A 287 7.93 14.79 -20.53
C SER A 287 6.81 15.45 -19.71
N ASN A 288 6.39 14.83 -18.60
CA ASN A 288 5.18 15.25 -17.87
C ASN A 288 5.46 15.76 -16.46
N ARG A 289 6.67 15.64 -15.90
CA ARG A 289 7.00 16.07 -14.54
C ARG A 289 6.56 17.50 -14.23
N GLY A 290 6.70 18.41 -15.20
CA GLY A 290 6.18 19.78 -15.15
C GLY A 290 4.69 19.88 -14.86
N ARG A 291 3.89 19.18 -15.66
CA ARG A 291 2.42 19.20 -15.58
C ARG A 291 1.87 18.38 -14.42
N ARG A 292 2.64 17.38 -13.97
CA ARG A 292 2.28 16.44 -12.91
C ARG A 292 2.80 16.89 -11.54
N GLY A 293 3.48 18.04 -11.47
CA GLY A 293 3.97 18.64 -10.23
C GLY A 293 5.16 17.92 -9.58
N PHE A 294 5.98 17.27 -10.39
CA PHE A 294 7.26 16.66 -10.00
C PHE A 294 8.45 17.50 -10.52
N THR A 295 8.32 18.82 -10.66
CA THR A 295 9.43 19.70 -11.09
C THR A 295 10.47 19.80 -9.98
N ARG A 296 11.73 20.01 -10.37
CA ARG A 296 12.84 20.23 -9.44
C ARG A 296 12.63 21.46 -8.54
N GLU A 297 11.79 22.41 -8.96
CA GLU A 297 11.47 23.62 -8.17
C GLU A 297 10.48 23.34 -7.03
N ILE A 298 9.72 22.24 -7.08
CA ILE A 298 8.83 21.82 -5.99
C ILE A 298 9.68 21.08 -4.95
N VAL A 299 10.23 21.85 -4.02
CA VAL A 299 11.05 21.37 -2.89
C VAL A 299 10.22 21.31 -1.60
N ASN A 300 9.10 22.05 -1.54
CA ASN A 300 8.15 22.15 -0.42
C ASN A 300 6.71 21.84 -0.87
N ALA A 301 5.95 21.11 -0.06
CA ALA A 301 4.55 20.71 -0.32
C ALA A 301 3.56 21.90 -0.42
N GLU A 302 3.92 23.09 0.08
CA GLU A 302 3.05 24.26 0.07
C GLU A 302 2.92 24.92 -1.31
N ASP A 303 3.94 24.78 -2.16
CA ASP A 303 4.00 25.41 -3.49
C ASP A 303 3.49 24.50 -4.62
N ALA A 304 3.05 23.28 -4.27
CA ALA A 304 2.55 22.31 -5.24
C ALA A 304 1.14 22.64 -5.77
N PRO A 305 0.83 22.38 -7.06
CA PRO A 305 -0.53 22.47 -7.61
C PRO A 305 -1.53 21.60 -6.83
N LEU A 306 -2.81 22.01 -6.77
CA LEU A 306 -3.84 21.34 -5.95
C LEU A 306 -3.98 19.82 -6.20
N GLY A 307 -3.77 19.35 -7.43
CA GLY A 307 -3.76 17.93 -7.77
C GLY A 307 -2.59 17.15 -7.14
N MET A 308 -1.44 17.80 -6.92
CA MET A 308 -0.29 17.24 -6.20
C MET A 308 -0.49 17.28 -4.70
N LYS A 309 -1.05 18.34 -4.11
CA LYS A 309 -1.44 18.36 -2.68
C LYS A 309 -2.37 17.20 -2.31
N LEU A 310 -3.15 16.70 -3.27
CA LEU A 310 -4.06 15.55 -3.11
C LEU A 310 -3.37 14.19 -3.31
N LEU A 311 -2.27 14.12 -4.08
CA LEU A 311 -1.38 12.96 -4.17
C LEU A 311 -0.43 12.89 -2.94
N GLU A 312 0.07 14.06 -2.50
CA GLU A 312 1.03 14.26 -1.40
C GLU A 312 0.41 14.08 -0.01
N ARG A 313 -0.90 14.19 0.18
CA ARG A 313 -1.54 13.78 1.45
C ARG A 313 -1.36 12.29 1.79
N GLY A 314 -0.84 11.49 0.86
CA GLY A 314 -0.31 10.15 1.12
C GLY A 314 1.15 9.95 0.69
N MET A 315 1.86 11.02 0.28
CA MET A 315 3.25 10.97 -0.21
C MET A 315 4.17 12.11 0.32
N GLY A 316 3.74 12.95 1.27
CA GLY A 316 4.53 13.95 2.02
C GLY A 316 5.57 14.76 1.24
N SER A 317 6.61 15.25 1.94
CA SER A 317 7.73 15.90 1.27
C SER A 317 8.51 14.91 0.39
N LEU A 318 8.47 15.14 -0.92
CA LEU A 318 9.30 14.44 -1.91
C LEU A 318 10.80 14.66 -1.71
N ARG A 319 11.18 15.68 -0.92
CA ARG A 319 12.57 15.90 -0.53
C ARG A 319 13.01 14.92 0.57
N GLY A 320 12.17 14.66 1.57
CA GLY A 320 12.51 13.87 2.75
C GLY A 320 13.94 14.11 3.27
N ALA A 321 14.74 13.06 3.38
CA ALA A 321 16.11 13.11 3.91
C ALA A 321 17.17 13.39 2.82
N ILE A 322 16.89 14.34 1.92
CA ILE A 322 17.84 14.86 0.92
C ILE A 322 18.39 16.21 1.38
N GLY A 323 19.70 16.28 1.69
CA GLY A 323 20.34 17.51 2.14
C GLY A 323 21.68 17.32 2.84
N THR A 324 22.08 18.32 3.64
CA THR A 324 23.29 18.25 4.46
C THR A 324 23.11 17.38 5.71
N PRO A 325 24.19 16.88 6.34
CA PRO A 325 24.09 16.12 7.58
C PRO A 325 23.28 16.83 8.68
N ALA A 326 23.42 18.16 8.79
CA ALA A 326 22.66 18.97 9.75
C ALA A 326 21.16 19.02 9.42
N GLN A 327 20.81 19.19 8.13
CA GLN A 327 19.41 19.20 7.68
C GLN A 327 18.75 17.83 7.89
N VAL A 328 19.46 16.76 7.49
CA VAL A 328 18.99 15.37 7.67
C VAL A 328 18.80 15.06 9.15
N ARG A 329 19.78 15.39 10.00
CA ARG A 329 19.69 15.23 11.47
C ARG A 329 18.46 15.94 12.04
N GLY A 330 18.27 17.22 11.71
CA GLY A 330 17.13 18.01 12.23
C GLY A 330 15.76 17.44 11.79
N LEU A 331 15.66 16.89 10.58
CA LEU A 331 14.45 16.17 10.16
C LEU A 331 14.21 14.90 11.00
N LEU A 332 15.25 14.09 11.19
CA LEU A 332 15.17 12.82 11.92
C LEU A 332 14.86 13.02 13.41
N GLU A 333 15.38 14.07 14.03
CA GLU A 333 15.06 14.46 15.42
C GLU A 333 13.56 14.77 15.56
N ARG A 334 12.95 15.42 14.57
CA ARG A 334 11.50 15.67 14.58
C ARG A 334 10.68 14.39 14.44
N TYR A 335 11.09 13.44 13.61
CA TYR A 335 10.43 12.12 13.52
C TYR A 335 10.56 11.33 14.83
N GLN A 336 11.74 11.34 15.45
CA GLN A 336 11.94 10.72 16.76
C GLN A 336 11.04 11.37 17.82
N ALA A 337 10.95 12.71 17.84
CA ALA A 337 10.06 13.44 18.75
C ALA A 337 8.57 13.17 18.50
N ALA A 338 8.20 12.85 17.26
CA ALA A 338 6.85 12.40 16.88
C ALA A 338 6.54 10.96 17.32
N GLY A 339 7.53 10.23 17.86
CA GLY A 339 7.38 8.86 18.35
C GLY A 339 7.58 7.78 17.28
N VAL A 340 8.04 8.15 16.08
CA VAL A 340 8.42 7.17 15.04
C VAL A 340 9.60 6.34 15.54
N ASN A 341 9.48 5.01 15.43
CA ASN A 341 10.47 4.09 15.98
C ASN A 341 11.60 3.81 15.00
N GLN A 342 11.29 3.85 13.71
CA GLN A 342 12.24 3.60 12.64
C GLN A 342 12.03 4.56 11.46
N VAL A 343 13.13 5.09 10.93
CA VAL A 343 13.13 5.74 9.62
C VAL A 343 13.86 4.84 8.63
N ILE A 344 13.23 4.60 7.48
CA ILE A 344 13.74 3.75 6.42
C ILE A 344 14.12 4.64 5.24
N LEU A 345 15.38 4.55 4.79
CA LEU A 345 15.98 5.40 3.78
C LEU A 345 15.91 4.74 2.40
N VAL A 346 15.32 5.42 1.43
CA VAL A 346 15.25 5.02 0.02
C VAL A 346 16.32 5.78 -0.75
N SER A 347 17.49 5.17 -0.91
CA SER A 347 18.61 5.75 -1.66
C SER A 347 18.60 5.30 -3.12
N GLN A 348 18.23 4.03 -3.36
CA GLN A 348 18.12 3.40 -4.68
C GLN A 348 16.79 3.80 -5.32
N SER A 349 16.72 5.01 -5.85
CA SER A 349 15.55 5.57 -6.53
C SER A 349 15.96 6.22 -7.86
N GLY A 350 15.10 6.07 -8.88
CA GLY A 350 15.33 6.50 -10.25
C GLY A 350 16.69 6.08 -10.78
N ARG A 351 17.50 7.06 -11.16
CA ARG A 351 18.86 6.85 -11.71
C ARG A 351 19.95 7.30 -10.75
N ASN A 352 19.68 7.28 -9.44
CA ASN A 352 20.71 7.55 -8.45
C ASN A 352 21.87 6.56 -8.64
N ARG A 353 23.09 7.09 -8.70
CA ARG A 353 24.29 6.28 -8.97
C ARG A 353 24.73 5.52 -7.73
N HIS A 354 25.23 4.30 -7.93
CA HIS A 354 25.74 3.45 -6.86
C HIS A 354 26.77 4.18 -5.98
N GLU A 355 27.76 4.86 -6.59
CA GLU A 355 28.84 5.50 -5.85
C GLU A 355 28.31 6.64 -4.96
N HIS A 356 27.33 7.40 -5.45
CA HIS A 356 26.69 8.47 -4.69
C HIS A 356 25.88 7.95 -3.50
N ILE A 357 25.23 6.80 -3.67
CA ILE A 357 24.48 6.15 -2.59
C ILE A 357 25.46 5.71 -1.51
N CYS A 358 26.57 5.06 -1.88
CA CYS A 358 27.61 4.63 -0.95
C CYS A 358 28.24 5.82 -0.21
N GLU A 359 28.64 6.88 -0.91
CA GLU A 359 29.16 8.12 -0.31
C GLU A 359 28.17 8.73 0.69
N SER A 360 26.87 8.76 0.34
CA SER A 360 25.81 9.28 1.21
C SER A 360 25.63 8.45 2.48
N LEU A 361 25.64 7.12 2.34
CA LEU A 361 25.53 6.19 3.47
C LEU A 361 26.74 6.32 4.40
N GLU A 362 27.96 6.39 3.87
CA GLU A 362 29.17 6.61 4.66
C GLU A 362 29.13 7.93 5.42
N LEU A 363 28.71 9.01 4.75
CA LEU A 363 28.55 10.32 5.38
C LEU A 363 27.51 10.28 6.50
N PHE A 364 26.37 9.64 6.26
CA PHE A 364 25.32 9.47 7.26
C PHE A 364 25.80 8.63 8.46
N GLY A 365 26.48 7.52 8.20
CA GLY A 365 27.06 6.66 9.23
C GLY A 365 28.09 7.38 10.11
N ARG A 366 28.85 8.31 9.53
CA ARG A 366 29.87 9.10 10.26
C ARG A 366 29.28 10.29 11.02
N GLU A 367 28.36 11.03 10.41
CA GLU A 367 28.00 12.38 10.88
C GLU A 367 26.56 12.52 11.38
N VAL A 368 25.69 11.53 11.16
CA VAL A 368 24.28 11.59 11.58
C VAL A 368 23.93 10.44 12.53
N LEU A 369 24.16 9.21 12.09
CA LEU A 369 23.76 7.97 12.78
C LEU A 369 24.24 7.86 14.24
N PRO A 370 25.49 8.23 14.61
CA PRO A 370 25.98 8.01 15.98
C PRO A 370 25.12 8.66 17.06
N GLY A 371 24.61 9.87 16.79
CA GLY A 371 23.78 10.60 17.76
C GLY A 371 22.41 9.99 18.04
N PHE A 372 21.95 9.05 17.20
CA PHE A 372 20.71 8.32 17.41
C PHE A 372 20.95 6.89 17.92
N ALA A 373 22.08 6.29 17.55
CA ALA A 373 22.43 4.91 17.88
C ALA A 373 22.72 4.73 19.38
N GLU A 374 23.36 5.71 20.02
CA GLU A 374 23.72 5.65 21.45
C GLU A 374 22.52 5.43 22.37
N GLU A 375 21.36 5.98 22.04
CA GLU A 375 20.14 5.87 22.85
C GLU A 375 19.11 4.88 22.31
N ALA A 376 19.35 4.27 21.14
CA ALA A 376 18.34 3.46 20.44
C ALA A 376 17.91 2.24 21.26
N ASP A 377 18.85 1.49 21.81
CA ASP A 377 18.58 0.31 22.65
C ASP A 377 17.80 0.68 23.93
N ALA A 378 18.19 1.80 24.57
CA ALA A 378 17.56 2.27 25.79
C ALA A 378 16.12 2.75 25.53
N GLU A 379 15.87 3.44 24.41
CA GLU A 379 14.53 3.87 24.03
C GLU A 379 13.62 2.70 23.66
N ASP A 380 14.15 1.68 22.96
CA ASP A 380 13.43 0.45 22.68
C ASP A 380 13.08 -0.32 23.96
N ALA A 381 13.97 -0.34 24.95
CA ALA A 381 13.70 -0.93 26.25
C ALA A 381 12.59 -0.18 27.00
N ARG A 382 12.69 1.15 27.12
CA ARG A 382 11.66 1.99 27.76
C ARG A 382 10.30 1.85 27.10
N ARG A 383 10.27 1.81 25.76
CA ARG A 383 9.02 1.61 24.99
C ARG A 383 8.40 0.24 25.28
N ARG A 384 9.20 -0.83 25.26
CA ARG A 384 8.72 -2.19 25.56
C ARG A 384 8.15 -2.28 26.96
N GLU A 385 8.82 -1.69 27.95
CA GLU A 385 8.34 -1.63 29.34
C GLU A 385 7.01 -0.87 29.43
N ARG A 386 6.93 0.33 28.86
CA ARG A 386 5.72 1.16 28.85
C ARG A 386 4.52 0.46 28.20
N LEU A 387 4.76 -0.34 27.16
CA LEU A 387 3.70 -1.00 26.39
C LEU A 387 3.45 -2.45 26.81
N ALA A 388 4.21 -3.01 27.76
CA ALA A 388 4.17 -4.43 28.11
C ALA A 388 2.75 -4.88 28.51
N GLU A 389 2.14 -4.20 29.48
CA GLU A 389 0.79 -4.53 29.95
C GLU A 389 -0.25 -4.41 28.83
N HIS A 390 -0.15 -3.37 28.00
CA HIS A 390 -1.04 -3.18 26.85
C HIS A 390 -0.93 -4.33 25.85
N CYS A 391 0.29 -4.73 25.51
CA CYS A 391 0.57 -5.85 24.61
C CYS A 391 0.04 -7.17 25.20
N GLU A 392 0.27 -7.45 26.48
CA GLU A 392 -0.21 -8.66 27.16
C GLU A 392 -1.75 -8.75 27.14
N ARG A 393 -2.45 -7.66 27.47
CA ARG A 393 -3.91 -7.61 27.42
C ARG A 393 -4.45 -7.80 26.00
N ALA A 394 -3.77 -7.23 24.99
CA ALA A 394 -4.13 -7.44 23.60
C ALA A 394 -3.95 -8.91 23.19
N LEU A 395 -2.80 -9.51 23.54
CA LEU A 395 -2.48 -10.92 23.29
C LEU A 395 -3.51 -11.87 23.92
N ALA A 396 -3.99 -11.57 25.13
CA ALA A 396 -5.01 -12.38 25.80
C ALA A 396 -6.36 -12.45 25.05
N ARG A 397 -6.62 -11.53 24.10
CA ARG A 397 -7.84 -11.55 23.26
C ARG A 397 -7.70 -12.44 22.03
N ARG A 398 -6.47 -12.83 21.66
CA ARG A 398 -6.23 -13.76 20.55
C ARG A 398 -6.46 -15.20 21.03
N PRO A 399 -7.20 -16.04 20.29
CA PRO A 399 -7.26 -17.47 20.57
C PRO A 399 -5.86 -18.10 20.57
N PRO A 400 -5.54 -19.00 21.53
CA PRO A 400 -4.23 -19.65 21.57
C PRO A 400 -4.01 -20.54 20.33
N PRO A 401 -2.75 -20.92 20.02
CA PRO A 401 -2.46 -21.93 19.01
C PRO A 401 -3.30 -23.18 19.26
N ARG A 402 -3.77 -23.84 18.19
CA ARG A 402 -4.54 -25.08 18.37
C ARG A 402 -3.62 -26.19 18.88
N PRO A 403 -4.03 -26.93 19.91
CA PRO A 403 -3.18 -27.95 20.51
C PRO A 403 -3.19 -29.22 19.63
N PRO A 404 -2.22 -30.13 19.79
CA PRO A 404 -2.10 -31.34 18.96
C PRO A 404 -3.36 -32.19 18.88
N GLU A 405 -4.14 -32.23 19.97
CA GLU A 405 -5.40 -32.99 20.10
C GLU A 405 -6.52 -32.45 19.20
N SER A 406 -6.34 -31.27 18.61
CA SER A 406 -7.27 -30.73 17.61
C SER A 406 -7.17 -31.42 16.24
N VAL A 407 -6.12 -32.21 16.01
CA VAL A 407 -5.99 -33.06 14.83
C VAL A 407 -6.61 -34.42 15.13
N ASP A 408 -7.46 -34.89 14.22
CA ASP A 408 -8.03 -36.24 14.29
C ASP A 408 -6.90 -37.27 14.41
N PRO A 409 -6.85 -38.08 15.50
CA PRO A 409 -5.84 -39.12 15.66
C PRO A 409 -5.82 -40.16 14.53
N ALA A 410 -6.93 -40.30 13.78
CA ALA A 410 -7.02 -41.16 12.61
C ALA A 410 -6.51 -40.51 11.31
N TYR A 411 -6.15 -39.21 11.33
CA TYR A 411 -5.63 -38.52 10.16
C TYR A 411 -4.24 -39.07 9.80
N VAL A 412 -4.15 -39.74 8.65
CA VAL A 412 -2.91 -40.30 8.11
C VAL A 412 -2.73 -39.84 6.67
N VAL A 413 -1.54 -39.32 6.36
CA VAL A 413 -1.13 -39.06 4.97
C VAL A 413 -0.49 -40.35 4.44
N SER A 414 -1.25 -41.10 3.64
CA SER A 414 -0.78 -42.34 3.00
C SER A 414 -0.23 -42.07 1.59
N THR A 415 0.84 -42.79 1.21
CA THR A 415 1.39 -42.77 -0.16
C THR A 415 0.45 -43.40 -1.20
N THR A 416 -0.51 -44.20 -0.76
CA THR A 416 -1.51 -44.89 -1.59
C THR A 416 -2.95 -44.42 -1.34
N GLY A 417 -3.13 -43.42 -0.47
CA GLY A 417 -4.45 -42.88 -0.12
C GLY A 417 -4.99 -41.92 -1.18
N GLU A 418 -6.30 -41.68 -1.15
CA GLU A 418 -6.89 -40.64 -1.99
C GLU A 418 -6.32 -39.25 -1.64
N PRO A 419 -6.02 -38.40 -2.64
CA PRO A 419 -5.59 -37.04 -2.39
C PRO A 419 -6.60 -36.30 -1.51
N TRP A 420 -6.09 -35.48 -0.59
CA TRP A 420 -6.97 -34.69 0.26
C TRP A 420 -7.89 -33.81 -0.59
N SER A 421 -9.20 -33.90 -0.35
CA SER A 421 -10.16 -33.10 -1.10
C SER A 421 -10.06 -31.64 -0.69
N HIS A 422 -9.62 -30.80 -1.63
CA HIS A 422 -9.71 -29.34 -1.56
C HIS A 422 -11.17 -28.88 -1.69
N ALA A 423 -12.07 -29.44 -0.88
CA ALA A 423 -13.34 -28.79 -0.62
C ALA A 423 -13.02 -27.53 0.17
N THR A 424 -12.78 -26.42 -0.54
CA THR A 424 -13.07 -25.10 -0.01
C THR A 424 -14.53 -25.13 0.44
N ALA A 425 -14.86 -24.48 1.56
CA ALA A 425 -16.26 -24.32 1.93
C ALA A 425 -16.97 -23.77 0.69
N SER A 426 -17.86 -24.57 0.08
CA SER A 426 -18.50 -24.21 -1.17
C SER A 426 -19.08 -22.83 -0.95
N VAL A 427 -18.53 -21.82 -1.62
CA VAL A 427 -19.25 -20.55 -1.75
C VAL A 427 -20.54 -20.97 -2.39
N ASP A 428 -21.64 -20.87 -1.63
CA ASP A 428 -22.96 -21.25 -2.09
C ASP A 428 -23.09 -20.83 -3.55
N GLY A 429 -23.12 -21.82 -4.44
CA GLY A 429 -22.97 -21.58 -5.89
C GLY A 429 -24.04 -20.60 -6.37
N ARG A 430 -25.17 -20.52 -5.65
CA ARG A 430 -26.24 -19.55 -5.86
C ARG A 430 -25.83 -18.12 -5.53
N THR A 431 -24.98 -17.88 -4.53
CA THR A 431 -24.46 -16.56 -4.17
C THR A 431 -23.36 -16.11 -5.13
N HIS A 432 -22.48 -17.01 -5.56
CA HIS A 432 -21.48 -16.71 -6.59
C HIS A 432 -22.12 -16.53 -7.97
N LEU A 433 -23.11 -17.34 -8.35
CA LEU A 433 -23.90 -17.16 -9.58
C LEU A 433 -24.76 -15.90 -9.53
N ARG A 434 -25.37 -15.55 -8.39
CA ARG A 434 -26.12 -14.29 -8.25
C ARG A 434 -25.20 -13.08 -8.32
N ARG A 435 -24.02 -13.12 -7.68
CA ARG A 435 -23.03 -12.03 -7.75
C ARG A 435 -22.38 -11.97 -9.13
N ALA A 436 -22.09 -13.10 -9.76
CA ALA A 436 -21.56 -13.19 -11.13
C ALA A 436 -22.59 -12.79 -12.18
N ALA A 437 -23.87 -13.14 -12.02
CA ALA A 437 -24.96 -12.70 -12.90
C ALA A 437 -25.25 -11.20 -12.72
N ALA A 438 -25.22 -10.71 -11.48
CA ALA A 438 -25.33 -9.28 -11.21
C ALA A 438 -24.08 -8.50 -11.70
N ARG A 439 -22.88 -9.09 -11.62
CA ARG A 439 -21.62 -8.55 -12.18
C ARG A 439 -21.61 -8.63 -13.71
N ALA A 440 -22.18 -9.67 -14.32
CA ALA A 440 -22.33 -9.82 -15.77
C ALA A 440 -23.38 -8.86 -16.33
N GLY A 441 -24.50 -8.66 -15.63
CA GLY A 441 -25.49 -7.64 -15.97
C GLY A 441 -24.91 -6.22 -15.87
N ARG A 442 -24.20 -5.91 -14.79
CA ARG A 442 -23.54 -4.60 -14.60
C ARG A 442 -22.37 -4.37 -15.56
N SER A 443 -21.54 -5.38 -15.78
CA SER A 443 -20.46 -5.39 -16.79
C SER A 443 -21.02 -5.19 -18.19
N ALA A 444 -22.15 -5.82 -18.53
CA ALA A 444 -22.82 -5.60 -19.81
C ALA A 444 -23.39 -4.18 -19.96
N THR A 445 -23.92 -3.59 -18.88
CA THR A 445 -24.46 -2.21 -18.90
C THR A 445 -23.32 -1.19 -19.02
N ARG A 446 -22.22 -1.38 -18.28
CA ARG A 446 -21.03 -0.54 -18.35
C ARG A 446 -20.29 -0.72 -19.68
N ALA A 447 -20.17 -1.94 -20.20
CA ALA A 447 -19.60 -2.20 -21.53
C ALA A 447 -20.47 -1.63 -22.66
N ALA A 448 -21.80 -1.53 -22.47
CA ALA A 448 -22.67 -0.83 -23.40
C ALA A 448 -22.45 0.70 -23.33
N LEU A 449 -22.35 1.27 -22.13
CA LEU A 449 -22.07 2.69 -21.92
C LEU A 449 -20.66 3.07 -22.43
N SER A 450 -19.64 2.28 -22.10
CA SER A 450 -18.28 2.37 -22.61
C SER A 450 -18.25 2.32 -24.13
N ARG A 451 -18.93 1.36 -24.79
CA ARG A 451 -19.05 1.35 -26.26
C ARG A 451 -19.76 2.57 -26.83
N ALA A 452 -20.72 3.14 -26.11
CA ALA A 452 -21.42 4.35 -26.53
C ALA A 452 -20.57 5.62 -26.35
N VAL A 453 -19.57 5.60 -25.47
CA VAL A 453 -18.70 6.74 -25.14
C VAL A 453 -17.37 6.69 -25.88
N ARG A 454 -16.80 5.50 -26.06
CA ARG A 454 -15.47 5.28 -26.66
C ARG A 454 -15.41 5.84 -28.08
N GLY A 455 -14.38 6.63 -28.36
CA GLY A 455 -14.16 7.26 -29.67
C GLY A 455 -15.06 8.46 -29.99
N ARG A 456 -15.98 8.85 -29.11
CA ARG A 456 -16.79 10.07 -29.29
C ARG A 456 -16.07 11.30 -28.78
N SER A 457 -16.29 12.44 -29.45
CA SER A 457 -15.79 13.75 -28.99
C SER A 457 -16.60 14.28 -27.80
N ASP A 458 -15.97 15.13 -26.99
CA ASP A 458 -16.61 15.72 -25.81
C ASP A 458 -17.84 16.57 -26.16
N ALA A 459 -17.83 17.21 -27.33
CA ALA A 459 -18.99 17.92 -27.87
C ALA A 459 -20.16 16.97 -28.18
N ALA A 460 -19.87 15.78 -28.71
CA ALA A 460 -20.89 14.77 -29.00
C ALA A 460 -21.48 14.16 -27.71
N LEU A 461 -20.63 13.91 -26.71
CA LEU A 461 -21.07 13.41 -25.40
C LEU A 461 -21.93 14.45 -24.66
N SER A 462 -21.52 15.72 -24.69
CA SER A 462 -22.25 16.82 -24.07
C SER A 462 -23.63 17.05 -24.70
N ARG A 463 -23.79 16.83 -26.02
CA ARG A 463 -25.08 16.91 -26.69
C ARG A 463 -26.01 15.73 -26.38
N THR A 464 -25.46 14.52 -26.28
CA THR A 464 -26.25 13.29 -26.17
C THR A 464 -26.51 12.92 -24.70
N ALA A 465 -25.46 12.46 -24.01
CA ALA A 465 -25.53 12.07 -22.61
C ALA A 465 -25.74 13.26 -21.66
N GLY A 466 -25.35 14.47 -22.08
CA GLY A 466 -25.62 15.70 -21.34
C GLY A 466 -27.06 16.19 -21.39
N SER A 467 -27.91 15.65 -22.27
CA SER A 467 -29.32 16.04 -22.36
C SER A 467 -30.06 15.83 -21.02
N PRO A 468 -31.17 16.56 -20.74
CA PRO A 468 -31.93 16.37 -19.50
C PRO A 468 -32.34 14.91 -19.26
N ALA A 469 -32.71 14.17 -20.31
CA ALA A 469 -33.04 12.76 -20.25
C ALA A 469 -31.79 11.89 -19.99
N GLY A 470 -30.67 12.19 -20.63
CA GLY A 470 -29.40 11.47 -20.43
C GLY A 470 -28.86 11.61 -19.01
N LEU A 471 -28.79 12.84 -18.48
CA LEU A 471 -28.37 13.09 -17.10
C LEU A 471 -29.35 12.46 -16.10
N TRP A 472 -30.66 12.54 -16.36
CA TRP A 472 -31.65 11.86 -15.51
C TRP A 472 -31.39 10.36 -15.43
N MET A 473 -31.10 9.70 -16.55
CA MET A 473 -30.77 8.27 -16.56
C MET A 473 -29.49 7.96 -15.78
N LEU A 474 -28.43 8.75 -15.97
CA LEU A 474 -27.15 8.55 -15.28
C LEU A 474 -27.29 8.72 -13.76
N PHE A 475 -27.90 9.81 -13.30
CA PHE A 475 -28.06 10.09 -11.87
C PHE A 475 -29.02 9.12 -11.18
N ASN A 476 -30.12 8.72 -11.84
CA ASN A 476 -31.00 7.69 -11.28
C ASN A 476 -30.35 6.31 -11.28
N GLY A 477 -29.52 6.00 -12.27
CA GLY A 477 -28.68 4.80 -12.29
C GLY A 477 -27.71 4.78 -11.11
N MET A 478 -27.01 5.89 -10.86
CA MET A 478 -26.11 6.06 -9.71
C MET A 478 -26.84 5.88 -8.38
N ALA A 479 -27.97 6.58 -8.17
CA ALA A 479 -28.74 6.47 -6.93
C ALA A 479 -29.27 5.04 -6.67
N ARG A 480 -29.63 4.29 -7.72
CA ARG A 480 -30.05 2.88 -7.60
C ARG A 480 -28.91 1.93 -7.19
N ASN A 481 -27.66 2.30 -7.44
CA ASN A 481 -26.49 1.49 -7.08
C ASN A 481 -25.98 1.78 -5.66
N PHE A 482 -26.68 2.62 -4.89
CA PHE A 482 -26.29 2.95 -3.53
C PHE A 482 -26.28 1.72 -2.61
N ARG A 483 -25.21 1.59 -1.83
CA ARG A 483 -24.94 0.51 -0.87
C ARG A 483 -25.00 1.06 0.55
N PRO A 484 -26.12 0.93 1.26
CA PRO A 484 -26.30 1.52 2.59
C PRO A 484 -25.27 1.03 3.61
N GLU A 485 -24.79 -0.21 3.49
CA GLU A 485 -23.77 -0.78 4.36
C GLU A 485 -22.40 -0.08 4.26
N HIS A 486 -22.09 0.56 3.12
CA HIS A 486 -20.86 1.31 2.92
C HIS A 486 -21.00 2.81 3.22
N ALA A 487 -22.22 3.28 3.51
CA ALA A 487 -22.49 4.67 3.85
C ALA A 487 -21.89 5.08 5.19
N GLY A 488 -21.62 4.11 6.09
CA GLY A 488 -21.01 4.34 7.41
C GLY A 488 -21.63 5.53 8.16
N GLY A 489 -22.96 5.56 8.22
CA GLY A 489 -23.74 6.59 8.91
C GLY A 489 -23.93 7.91 8.16
N PHE A 490 -23.41 8.06 6.93
CA PHE A 490 -23.59 9.31 6.17
C PHE A 490 -25.06 9.60 5.84
N HIS A 491 -25.50 10.80 6.20
CA HIS A 491 -26.80 11.38 5.86
C HIS A 491 -26.60 12.82 5.37
N GLY A 492 -26.94 13.10 4.12
CA GLY A 492 -26.69 14.41 3.51
C GLY A 492 -26.81 14.42 2.00
N ASP A 493 -26.52 15.58 1.40
CA ASP A 493 -26.60 15.81 -0.04
C ASP A 493 -25.20 15.84 -0.67
N ILE A 494 -25.06 15.16 -1.82
CA ILE A 494 -23.85 15.14 -2.65
C ILE A 494 -24.16 15.90 -3.93
N GLN A 495 -23.52 17.06 -4.13
CA GLN A 495 -23.77 17.95 -5.27
C GLN A 495 -22.83 17.63 -6.44
N TYR A 496 -23.38 17.73 -7.64
CA TYR A 496 -22.68 17.70 -8.92
C TYR A 496 -23.08 18.94 -9.73
N VAL A 497 -22.11 19.70 -10.22
CA VAL A 497 -22.29 20.85 -11.09
C VAL A 497 -21.59 20.52 -12.40
N LEU A 498 -22.37 20.18 -13.42
CA LEU A 498 -21.83 19.72 -14.69
C LEU A 498 -21.81 20.85 -15.72
N ASP A 499 -20.64 21.24 -16.21
CA ASP A 499 -20.51 22.29 -17.20
C ASP A 499 -20.83 21.77 -18.61
N GLY A 500 -21.84 22.38 -19.24
CA GLY A 500 -22.23 22.10 -20.62
C GLY A 500 -22.10 23.34 -21.50
N ALA A 501 -22.24 23.16 -22.81
CA ALA A 501 -22.11 24.25 -23.80
C ALA A 501 -23.08 25.43 -23.55
N ASP A 502 -24.26 25.16 -22.99
CA ASP A 502 -25.32 26.15 -22.73
C ASP A 502 -25.41 26.56 -21.25
N GLY A 503 -24.39 26.25 -20.45
CA GLY A 503 -24.30 26.59 -19.01
C GLY A 503 -24.30 25.38 -18.07
N ALA A 504 -24.17 25.68 -16.77
CA ALA A 504 -24.06 24.70 -15.70
C ALA A 504 -25.37 23.91 -15.47
N ARG A 505 -25.23 22.61 -15.23
CA ARG A 505 -26.34 21.66 -15.03
C ARG A 505 -26.23 21.03 -13.64
N PRO A 506 -26.81 21.66 -12.61
CA PRO A 506 -26.68 21.17 -11.24
C PRO A 506 -27.61 19.98 -10.96
N TRP A 507 -27.09 18.98 -10.27
CA TRP A 507 -27.77 17.80 -9.78
C TRP A 507 -27.24 17.45 -8.39
N PHE A 508 -28.06 16.89 -7.52
CA PHE A 508 -27.58 16.35 -6.26
C PHE A 508 -28.19 14.98 -5.96
N VAL A 509 -27.44 14.16 -5.23
CA VAL A 509 -27.91 12.89 -4.70
C VAL A 509 -28.08 13.03 -3.19
N ARG A 510 -29.31 12.86 -2.73
CA ARG A 510 -29.65 12.86 -1.31
C ARG A 510 -29.54 11.45 -0.75
N VAL A 511 -28.73 11.28 0.28
CA VAL A 511 -28.61 10.03 1.03
C VAL A 511 -29.33 10.19 2.37
N ALA A 512 -30.44 9.47 2.55
CA ALA A 512 -31.25 9.52 3.77
C ALA A 512 -32.01 8.21 3.98
N GLY A 513 -32.17 7.77 5.24
CA GLY A 513 -32.98 6.60 5.58
C GLY A 513 -32.53 5.29 4.90
N GLY A 514 -31.22 5.12 4.69
CA GLY A 514 -30.66 3.93 4.02
C GLY A 514 -30.89 3.88 2.50
N ALA A 515 -31.29 4.97 1.87
CA ALA A 515 -31.48 5.06 0.41
C ALA A 515 -30.84 6.34 -0.17
N ALA A 516 -30.58 6.31 -1.49
CA ALA A 516 -30.14 7.47 -2.25
C ALA A 516 -31.21 7.88 -3.28
N ARG A 517 -31.41 9.18 -3.49
CA ARG A 517 -32.30 9.73 -4.52
C ARG A 517 -31.64 10.88 -5.26
N ALA A 518 -31.74 10.87 -6.59
CA ALA A 518 -31.23 11.93 -7.44
C ALA A 518 -32.26 13.04 -7.67
N HIS A 519 -31.79 14.28 -7.62
CA HIS A 519 -32.58 15.48 -7.80
C HIS A 519 -31.86 16.44 -8.75
N ARG A 520 -32.62 17.12 -9.61
CA ARG A 520 -32.10 18.20 -10.44
C ARG A 520 -32.13 19.50 -9.63
N GLY A 521 -31.06 20.28 -9.68
CA GLY A 521 -30.93 21.55 -8.98
C GLY A 521 -29.73 21.60 -8.02
N LEU A 522 -29.69 22.66 -7.24
CA LEU A 522 -28.71 22.85 -6.17
C LEU A 522 -29.27 22.29 -4.85
N ALA A 523 -28.44 21.53 -4.14
CA ALA A 523 -28.70 21.13 -2.78
C ALA A 523 -28.64 22.37 -1.86
N PRO A 524 -29.52 22.49 -0.86
CA PRO A 524 -29.48 23.61 0.08
C PRO A 524 -28.20 23.67 0.91
N ALA A 525 -27.67 22.51 1.31
CA ALA A 525 -26.45 22.38 2.10
C ALA A 525 -25.72 21.07 1.71
N PRO A 526 -24.99 21.06 0.59
CA PRO A 526 -24.26 19.87 0.18
C PRO A 526 -23.09 19.60 1.13
N ALA A 527 -22.94 18.34 1.53
CA ALA A 527 -21.76 17.89 2.27
C ALA A 527 -20.50 17.94 1.38
N ILE A 528 -20.68 17.70 0.09
CA ILE A 528 -19.62 17.78 -0.91
C ILE A 528 -20.18 18.20 -2.28
N THR A 529 -19.38 18.90 -3.07
CA THR A 529 -19.70 19.39 -4.41
C THR A 529 -18.61 19.00 -5.41
N PHE A 530 -19.01 18.34 -6.49
CA PHE A 530 -18.16 18.04 -7.64
C PHE A 530 -18.46 18.98 -8.80
N ARG A 531 -17.43 19.57 -9.40
CA ARG A 531 -17.55 20.43 -10.59
C ARG A 531 -16.73 19.84 -11.73
N MET A 532 -17.34 19.58 -12.87
CA MET A 532 -16.63 19.03 -14.04
C MET A 532 -17.42 19.23 -15.33
N PRO A 533 -16.77 19.19 -16.51
CA PRO A 533 -17.48 19.12 -17.78
C PRO A 533 -18.38 17.88 -17.86
N VAL A 534 -19.52 18.01 -18.54
CA VAL A 534 -20.45 16.88 -18.78
C VAL A 534 -19.72 15.68 -19.43
N ALA A 535 -18.83 15.93 -20.38
CA ALA A 535 -18.09 14.87 -21.05
C ALA A 535 -17.18 14.09 -20.09
N VAL A 536 -16.53 14.78 -19.15
CA VAL A 536 -15.68 14.19 -18.12
C VAL A 536 -16.52 13.31 -17.20
N PHE A 537 -17.64 13.83 -16.69
CA PHE A 537 -18.59 13.05 -15.89
C PHE A 537 -19.04 11.76 -16.59
N VAL A 538 -19.42 11.85 -17.86
CA VAL A 538 -19.88 10.70 -18.66
C VAL A 538 -18.77 9.68 -18.88
N ARG A 539 -17.53 10.13 -19.14
CA ARG A 539 -16.37 9.24 -19.31
C ARG A 539 -16.03 8.51 -18.01
N ILE A 540 -16.12 9.20 -16.87
CA ILE A 540 -15.90 8.57 -15.56
C ILE A 540 -17.00 7.54 -15.28
N ALA A 541 -18.27 7.91 -15.45
CA ALA A 541 -19.39 6.98 -15.29
C ALA A 541 -19.32 5.76 -16.23
N ALA A 542 -18.71 5.91 -17.41
CA ALA A 542 -18.48 4.82 -18.35
C ALA A 542 -17.26 3.94 -18.00
N GLY A 543 -16.38 4.40 -17.10
CA GLY A 543 -15.09 3.76 -16.82
C GLY A 543 -14.02 3.98 -17.89
N GLU A 544 -14.20 4.96 -18.77
CA GLU A 544 -13.21 5.33 -19.79
C GLU A 544 -12.23 6.41 -19.30
N LEU A 545 -12.49 7.00 -18.12
CA LEU A 545 -11.62 7.96 -17.43
C LEU A 545 -11.70 7.70 -15.93
N SER A 546 -10.59 7.66 -15.20
CA SER A 546 -10.65 7.58 -13.74
C SER A 546 -10.93 8.96 -13.14
N SER A 547 -11.70 9.01 -12.05
CA SER A 547 -11.96 10.22 -11.27
C SER A 547 -10.67 10.89 -10.79
N ASN A 548 -9.73 10.08 -10.30
CA ASN A 548 -8.40 10.53 -9.90
C ASN A 548 -7.64 11.20 -11.07
N ARG A 549 -7.68 10.62 -12.28
CA ARG A 549 -7.03 11.22 -13.45
C ARG A 549 -7.69 12.54 -13.85
N ALA A 550 -9.03 12.60 -13.83
CA ALA A 550 -9.75 13.85 -14.11
C ALA A 550 -9.43 14.96 -13.10
N LEU A 551 -9.26 14.60 -11.82
CA LEU A 551 -8.86 15.52 -10.75
C LEU A 551 -7.43 16.05 -10.98
N VAL A 552 -6.48 15.15 -11.24
CA VAL A 552 -5.07 15.52 -11.49
C VAL A 552 -4.92 16.35 -12.76
N ASP A 553 -5.67 16.04 -13.83
CA ASP A 553 -5.65 16.79 -15.08
C ASP A 553 -6.41 18.14 -14.98
N GLY A 554 -6.92 18.51 -13.79
CA GLY A 554 -7.64 19.77 -13.55
C GLY A 554 -9.05 19.83 -14.15
N GLN A 555 -9.59 18.70 -14.58
CA GLN A 555 -10.89 18.57 -15.23
C GLN A 555 -12.04 18.35 -14.23
N LEU A 556 -11.72 18.06 -12.97
CA LEU A 556 -12.64 17.77 -11.89
C LEU A 556 -12.24 18.56 -10.64
N GLY A 557 -13.13 19.43 -10.17
CA GLY A 557 -12.99 20.14 -8.90
C GLY A 557 -13.88 19.51 -7.82
N ILE A 558 -13.41 19.53 -6.57
CA ILE A 558 -14.16 19.09 -5.39
C ILE A 558 -14.14 20.19 -4.34
N ASP A 559 -15.26 20.41 -3.68
CA ASP A 559 -15.41 21.34 -2.55
C ASP A 559 -16.27 20.69 -1.45
N GLY A 560 -15.87 20.80 -0.17
CA GLY A 560 -16.56 20.19 0.97
C GLY A 560 -15.83 19.02 1.66
N ASP A 561 -16.58 18.03 2.15
CA ASP A 561 -16.08 16.88 2.93
C ASP A 561 -15.29 15.89 2.05
N PHE A 562 -13.97 16.06 1.98
CA PHE A 562 -13.08 15.22 1.18
C PHE A 562 -13.00 13.74 1.65
N PRO A 563 -12.96 13.41 2.96
CA PRO A 563 -13.10 12.04 3.43
C PRO A 563 -14.34 11.32 2.89
N LEU A 564 -15.46 12.02 2.76
CA LEU A 564 -16.66 11.47 2.12
C LEU A 564 -16.40 11.15 0.63
N ALA A 565 -15.67 11.99 -0.10
CA ALA A 565 -15.33 11.77 -1.52
C ALA A 565 -14.65 10.42 -1.77
N GLN A 566 -13.69 10.04 -0.91
CA GLN A 566 -12.94 8.78 -1.03
C GLN A 566 -13.79 7.54 -0.77
N ARG A 567 -14.93 7.70 -0.08
CA ARG A 567 -15.88 6.62 0.24
C ARG A 567 -17.00 6.49 -0.79
N LEU A 568 -17.21 7.48 -1.66
CA LEU A 568 -18.22 7.42 -2.72
C LEU A 568 -18.12 6.19 -3.63
N PRO A 569 -16.92 5.73 -4.06
CA PRO A 569 -16.82 4.50 -4.84
C PRO A 569 -17.36 3.27 -4.10
N GLU A 570 -17.17 3.21 -2.77
CA GLU A 570 -17.71 2.13 -1.94
C GLU A 570 -19.24 2.26 -1.77
N MET A 571 -19.73 3.49 -1.63
CA MET A 571 -21.15 3.82 -1.45
C MET A 571 -21.99 3.63 -2.70
N PHE A 572 -21.47 3.88 -3.90
CA PHE A 572 -22.23 3.83 -5.16
C PHE A 572 -21.69 2.81 -6.17
N GLY A 573 -20.61 2.10 -5.83
CA GLY A 573 -19.94 1.12 -6.69
C GLY A 573 -19.33 1.75 -7.96
N ASP A 574 -19.18 0.93 -8.99
CA ASP A 574 -18.68 1.31 -10.33
C ASP A 574 -19.45 2.45 -11.05
N ALA A 575 -20.59 2.89 -10.50
CA ALA A 575 -21.42 3.97 -11.05
C ALA A 575 -21.14 5.34 -10.41
N SER A 576 -20.26 5.39 -9.42
CA SER A 576 -19.77 6.64 -8.86
C SER A 576 -18.85 7.33 -9.89
N PRO A 577 -19.06 8.61 -10.24
CA PRO A 577 -18.09 9.44 -10.95
C PRO A 577 -16.90 9.84 -10.05
N TYR A 578 -16.79 9.24 -8.87
CA TYR A 578 -15.65 9.33 -7.96
C TYR A 578 -15.21 7.95 -7.52
#